data_AF-A0A845QJ70-F1
#
_entry.id   AF-A0A845QJ70-F1
#
_cell.length_a   1.000
_cell.length_b   1.000
_cell.length_c   1.000
_cell.angle_alpha   90.00
_cell.angle_beta   90.00
_cell.angle_gamma   90.00
#
_symmetry.space_group_name_H-M   'P 1'
#
loop_
_entity.id
_entity.type
_entity.pdbx_description
1 polymer ?
#
loop_
_entity_poly.entity_id
_entity_poly.type
_entity_poly.pdbx_seq_one_letter_code
_entity_poly.pdbx_strand_id
1 'polypeptide(L)'
;MDVMGRNGGCDFSELEAFQQKMETLANNMNANIEVLAKQTAALLLATAIKRTPVGRYDGKAYVCEGKLHHKGMRKTNGNNGSTLKKNWTSRVYRSGNLIALEIENPIEYASYVEYGHRTVNGGWAPGHHIMKFSVEEVQRNGFPKLERKIQRLVEAALR
;
A
#
# COMPACT_ATOMS: atom_id res chain seq x y z
N MET A 1 -62.25 -23.62 40.57
CA MET A 1 -61.00 -22.92 40.92
C MET A 1 -60.15 -22.95 39.68
N ASP A 2 -60.15 -21.85 38.92
CA ASP A 2 -59.46 -21.77 37.63
C ASP A 2 -58.09 -21.11 37.88
N VAL A 3 -57.02 -21.90 37.80
CA VAL A 3 -55.65 -21.41 38.00
C VAL A 3 -55.16 -20.91 36.65
N MET A 4 -55.41 -19.64 36.36
CA MET A 4 -54.82 -18.97 35.20
C MET A 4 -53.30 -18.88 35.41
N GLY A 5 -52.55 -19.73 34.70
CA GLY A 5 -51.11 -19.63 34.57
C GLY A 5 -50.75 -18.27 33.96
N ARG A 6 -50.03 -17.45 34.72
CA ARG A 6 -49.46 -16.19 34.22
C ARG A 6 -48.44 -16.52 33.13
N ASN A 7 -48.74 -16.11 31.90
CA ASN A 7 -47.78 -16.09 30.79
C ASN A 7 -46.56 -15.24 31.19
N GLY A 8 -45.44 -15.90 31.47
CA GLY A 8 -44.15 -15.24 31.66
C GLY A 8 -43.56 -14.90 30.30
N GLY A 9 -43.78 -13.68 29.83
CA GLY A 9 -43.02 -13.15 28.69
C GLY A 9 -41.58 -12.91 29.12
N CYS A 10 -40.61 -13.49 28.41
CA CYS A 10 -39.20 -13.15 28.59
C CYS A 10 -38.91 -11.81 27.91
N ASP A 11 -38.27 -10.89 28.64
CA ASP A 11 -37.78 -9.62 28.09
C ASP A 11 -36.42 -9.83 27.44
N PHE A 12 -36.35 -9.60 26.12
CA PHE A 12 -35.12 -9.71 25.32
C PHE A 12 -34.57 -8.35 24.90
N SER A 13 -35.13 -7.24 25.39
CA SER A 13 -34.75 -5.89 24.97
C SER A 13 -33.25 -5.62 25.21
N GLU A 14 -32.69 -6.16 26.28
CA GLU A 14 -31.25 -6.07 26.57
C GLU A 14 -30.39 -6.84 25.56
N LEU A 15 -30.85 -8.02 25.12
CA LEU A 15 -30.16 -8.83 24.12
C LEU A 15 -30.20 -8.16 22.74
N GLU A 16 -31.33 -7.58 22.36
CA GLU A 16 -31.48 -6.81 21.12
C GLU A 16 -30.59 -5.56 21.12
N ALA A 17 -30.55 -4.82 22.24
CA ALA A 17 -29.66 -3.68 22.40
C ALA A 17 -28.17 -4.08 22.32
N PHE A 18 -27.81 -5.25 22.87
CA PHE A 18 -26.47 -5.81 22.73
C PHE A 18 -26.15 -6.17 21.27
N GLN A 19 -27.07 -6.82 20.55
CA GLN A 19 -26.90 -7.13 19.13
C GLN A 19 -26.64 -5.86 18.31
N GLN A 20 -27.46 -4.82 18.49
CA GLN A 20 -27.32 -3.55 17.75
C GLN A 20 -25.98 -2.86 18.03
N LYS A 21 -25.50 -2.91 19.28
CA LYS A 21 -24.16 -2.42 19.65
C LYS A 21 -23.06 -3.22 18.93
N MET A 22 -23.16 -4.55 18.89
CA MET A 22 -22.21 -5.41 18.19
C MET A 22 -22.18 -5.18 16.67
N GLU A 23 -23.35 -4.97 16.04
CA GLU A 23 -23.43 -4.65 14.61
C GLU A 23 -22.83 -3.29 14.29
N THR A 24 -23.14 -2.27 15.11
CA THR A 24 -22.56 -0.93 14.99
C THR A 24 -21.04 -1.00 15.13
N LEU A 25 -20.56 -1.82 16.06
CA LEU A 25 -19.14 -2.04 16.28
C LEU A 25 -18.45 -2.66 15.07
N ALA A 26 -19.02 -3.73 14.52
CA ALA A 26 -18.48 -4.42 13.35
C ALA A 26 -18.44 -3.48 12.14
N ASN A 27 -19.49 -2.70 11.92
CA ASN A 27 -19.58 -1.74 10.81
C ASN A 27 -18.54 -0.60 10.95
N ASN A 28 -18.42 -0.03 12.15
CA ASN A 28 -17.41 1.00 12.42
C ASN A 28 -15.99 0.46 12.22
N MET A 29 -15.73 -0.77 12.68
CA MET A 29 -14.44 -1.42 12.52
C MET A 29 -14.10 -1.66 11.04
N ASN A 30 -15.06 -2.10 10.23
CA ASN A 30 -14.88 -2.26 8.78
C ASN A 30 -14.54 -0.94 8.07
N ALA A 31 -15.22 0.15 8.40
CA ALA A 31 -14.92 1.48 7.86
C ALA A 31 -13.52 1.95 8.28
N ASN A 32 -13.15 1.72 9.55
CA ASN A 32 -11.84 2.08 10.07
C ASN A 32 -10.71 1.29 9.42
N ILE A 33 -10.87 -0.03 9.22
CA ILE A 33 -9.88 -0.86 8.53
C ILE A 33 -9.68 -0.38 7.09
N GLU A 34 -10.75 0.05 6.41
CA GLU A 34 -10.64 0.60 5.06
C GLU A 34 -9.86 1.92 5.02
N VAL A 35 -10.07 2.81 5.99
CA VAL A 35 -9.28 4.04 6.13
C VAL A 35 -7.80 3.73 6.38
N LEU A 36 -7.51 2.77 7.26
CA LEU A 36 -6.15 2.32 7.54
C LEU A 36 -5.49 1.70 6.30
N ALA A 37 -6.23 0.88 5.55
CA ALA A 37 -5.78 0.29 4.30
C ALA A 37 -5.41 1.37 3.26
N LYS A 38 -6.25 2.40 3.09
CA LYS A 38 -5.96 3.56 2.23
C LYS A 38 -4.70 4.32 2.67
N GLN A 39 -4.50 4.50 3.99
CA GLN A 39 -3.29 5.12 4.53
C GLN A 39 -2.03 4.28 4.23
N THR A 40 -2.12 2.96 4.38
CA THR A 40 -1.01 2.04 4.06
C THR A 40 -0.69 2.04 2.57
N ALA A 41 -1.69 2.01 1.68
CA ALA A 41 -1.50 2.15 0.24
C ALA A 41 -0.79 3.45 -0.12
N ALA A 42 -1.26 4.58 0.44
CA ALA A 42 -0.66 5.89 0.18
C ALA A 42 0.80 5.96 0.65
N LEU A 43 1.10 5.39 1.81
CA LEU A 43 2.46 5.34 2.33
C LEU A 43 3.37 4.47 1.44
N LEU A 44 2.91 3.28 1.04
CA LEU A 44 3.69 2.39 0.19
C LEU A 44 3.91 2.98 -1.21
N LEU A 45 2.89 3.63 -1.78
CA LEU A 45 2.98 4.37 -3.05
C LEU A 45 4.03 5.50 -2.94
N ALA A 46 3.97 6.30 -1.88
CA ALA A 46 4.92 7.39 -1.67
C ALA A 46 6.37 6.87 -1.55
N THR A 47 6.57 5.76 -0.83
CA THR A 47 7.88 5.13 -0.70
C THR A 47 8.39 4.59 -2.04
N ALA A 48 7.53 3.94 -2.83
CA ALA A 48 7.88 3.46 -4.17
C ALA A 48 8.29 4.61 -5.11
N ILE A 49 7.50 5.69 -5.15
CA ILE A 49 7.80 6.90 -5.95
C ILE A 49 9.12 7.53 -5.49
N LYS A 50 9.36 7.62 -4.18
CA LYS A 50 10.59 8.19 -3.62
C LYS A 50 11.83 7.38 -4.05
N ARG A 51 11.74 6.05 -4.01
CA ARG A 51 12.83 5.12 -4.36
C ARG A 51 13.04 4.93 -5.86
N THR A 52 12.04 5.26 -6.68
CA THR A 52 12.15 5.11 -8.13
C THR A 52 13.23 6.03 -8.70
N PRO A 53 14.27 5.48 -9.37
CA PRO A 53 15.30 6.28 -10.00
C PRO A 53 14.71 7.08 -11.17
N VAL A 54 15.29 8.25 -11.42
CA VAL A 54 14.97 9.05 -12.60
C VAL A 54 16.18 9.08 -13.52
N GLY A 55 15.94 8.96 -14.82
CA GLY A 55 17.00 9.07 -15.81
C GLY A 55 17.68 10.44 -15.72
N ARG A 56 19.02 10.46 -15.69
CA ARG A 56 19.79 11.71 -15.72
C ARG A 56 19.97 12.15 -17.17
N TYR A 57 19.25 13.19 -17.54
CA TYR A 57 19.28 13.84 -18.86
C TYR A 57 19.79 15.28 -18.76
N ASP A 58 20.82 15.49 -17.94
CA ASP A 58 21.42 16.81 -17.69
C ASP A 58 22.36 17.27 -18.81
N GLY A 59 22.54 16.44 -19.86
CA GLY A 59 23.44 16.72 -20.96
C GLY A 59 24.92 16.66 -20.58
N LYS A 60 25.24 16.36 -19.31
CA LYS A 60 26.61 16.32 -18.83
C LYS A 60 27.26 15.02 -19.27
N ALA A 61 28.56 15.10 -19.56
CA ALA A 61 29.33 13.90 -19.80
C ALA A 61 29.40 13.09 -18.50
N TYR A 62 29.21 11.77 -18.59
CA TYR A 62 29.46 10.86 -17.47
C TYR A 62 30.46 9.79 -17.91
N VAL A 63 31.23 9.30 -16.94
CA VAL A 63 32.21 8.24 -17.14
C VAL A 63 31.58 6.95 -16.65
N CYS A 64 31.45 5.97 -17.54
CA CYS A 64 31.03 4.63 -17.14
C CYS A 64 32.23 3.82 -16.61
N GLU A 65 31.97 2.69 -15.95
CA GLU A 65 32.96 1.86 -15.24
C GLU A 65 34.16 1.44 -16.12
N GLY A 66 34.01 1.48 -17.46
CA GLY A 66 35.07 1.26 -18.44
C GLY A 66 35.89 2.49 -18.87
N LYS A 67 35.85 3.62 -18.15
CA LYS A 67 36.52 4.89 -18.48
C LYS A 67 36.11 5.53 -19.83
N LEU A 68 35.01 5.08 -20.42
CA LEU A 68 34.45 5.69 -21.63
C LEU A 68 33.65 6.94 -21.26
N HIS A 69 33.90 8.04 -21.97
CA HIS A 69 33.18 9.30 -21.80
C HIS A 69 31.92 9.30 -22.67
N HIS A 70 30.74 9.25 -22.07
CA HIS A 70 29.46 9.37 -22.79
C HIS A 70 28.91 10.79 -22.64
N LYS A 71 28.48 11.41 -23.75
CA LYS A 71 27.72 12.67 -23.69
C LYS A 71 26.30 12.36 -23.27
N GLY A 72 25.87 12.89 -22.12
CA GLY A 72 24.49 12.78 -21.68
C GLY A 72 23.52 13.36 -22.72
N MET A 73 22.39 12.70 -22.94
CA MET A 73 21.32 13.25 -23.75
C MET A 73 20.65 14.40 -22.97
N ARG A 74 20.47 15.57 -23.59
CA ARG A 74 19.73 16.68 -22.96
C ARG A 74 18.23 16.34 -22.90
N LYS A 75 17.57 16.73 -21.82
CA LYS A 75 16.10 16.70 -21.73
C LYS A 75 15.47 17.38 -22.96
N THR A 76 14.56 16.69 -23.61
CA THR A 76 13.62 17.24 -24.59
C THR A 76 12.22 17.22 -23.99
N ASN A 77 11.26 17.97 -24.54
CA ASN A 77 9.89 18.04 -24.00
C ASN A 77 9.21 16.67 -23.80
N GLY A 78 9.66 15.62 -24.50
CA GLY A 78 9.15 14.24 -24.36
C GLY A 78 9.98 13.29 -23.50
N ASN A 79 11.20 13.65 -23.07
CA ASN A 79 12.14 12.70 -22.46
C ASN A 79 12.73 13.22 -21.14
N ASN A 80 11.87 13.22 -20.11
CA ASN A 80 12.18 13.83 -18.81
C ASN A 80 12.75 12.83 -17.80
N GLY A 81 12.95 11.56 -18.19
CA GLY A 81 13.44 10.48 -17.34
C GLY A 81 12.55 10.14 -16.14
N SER A 82 11.32 10.65 -16.10
CA SER A 82 10.38 10.54 -14.97
C SER A 82 9.18 9.64 -15.25
N THR A 83 9.10 9.03 -16.44
CA THR A 83 7.97 8.17 -16.83
C THR A 83 7.74 7.07 -15.81
N LEU A 84 8.79 6.34 -15.43
CA LEU A 84 8.68 5.27 -14.43
C LEU A 84 8.15 5.80 -13.08
N LYS A 85 8.63 6.97 -12.65
CA LYS A 85 8.23 7.57 -11.37
C LYS A 85 6.79 8.09 -11.36
N LYS A 86 6.26 8.49 -12.51
CA LYS A 86 4.91 9.09 -12.65
C LYS A 86 3.80 8.06 -12.84
N ASN A 87 4.13 6.86 -13.33
CA ASN A 87 3.13 5.85 -13.69
C ASN A 87 2.85 4.85 -12.57
N TRP A 88 3.30 5.09 -11.34
CA TRP A 88 2.86 4.29 -10.20
C TRP A 88 1.37 4.53 -9.94
N THR A 89 0.61 3.46 -9.83
CA THR A 89 -0.80 3.49 -9.44
C THR A 89 -1.00 2.69 -8.16
N SER A 90 -2.05 3.01 -7.42
CA SER A 90 -2.47 2.22 -6.28
C SER A 90 -3.98 2.05 -6.26
N ARG A 91 -4.42 0.87 -5.79
CA ARG A 91 -5.83 0.52 -5.67
C ARG A 91 -6.06 -0.17 -4.34
N VAL A 92 -7.15 0.19 -3.68
CA VAL A 92 -7.66 -0.48 -2.48
C VAL A 92 -9.04 -1.01 -2.80
N TYR A 93 -9.26 -2.29 -2.60
CA TYR A 93 -10.54 -2.94 -2.88
C TYR A 93 -10.86 -4.06 -1.89
N ARG A 94 -12.14 -4.37 -1.72
CA ARG A 94 -12.56 -5.54 -0.95
C ARG A 94 -12.54 -6.79 -1.85
N SER A 95 -11.98 -7.86 -1.33
CA SER A 95 -11.99 -9.19 -1.95
C SER A 95 -12.44 -10.20 -0.90
N GLY A 96 -13.74 -10.55 -0.93
CA GLY A 96 -14.38 -11.31 0.13
C GLY A 96 -14.25 -10.59 1.49
N ASN A 97 -13.63 -11.27 2.46
CA ASN A 97 -13.40 -10.76 3.81
C ASN A 97 -12.07 -10.00 3.96
N LEU A 98 -11.33 -9.79 2.87
CA LEU A 98 -10.04 -9.11 2.89
C LEU A 98 -10.14 -7.73 2.24
N ILE A 99 -9.34 -6.79 2.75
CA ILE A 99 -9.02 -5.55 2.02
C ILE A 99 -7.69 -5.77 1.31
N ALA A 100 -7.73 -5.80 -0.02
CA ALA A 100 -6.57 -5.92 -0.86
C ALA A 100 -6.00 -4.54 -1.21
N LEU A 101 -4.67 -4.47 -1.22
CA LEU A 101 -3.89 -3.31 -1.60
C LEU A 101 -3.05 -3.70 -2.81
N GLU A 102 -3.24 -3.02 -3.92
CA GLU A 102 -2.51 -3.24 -5.15
C GLU A 102 -1.72 -1.99 -5.49
N ILE A 103 -0.44 -2.16 -5.79
CA ILE A 103 0.45 -1.10 -6.26
C ILE A 103 1.20 -1.65 -7.45
N GLU A 104 1.13 -0.94 -8.57
CA GLU A 104 1.72 -1.37 -9.81
C GLU A 104 2.42 -0.23 -10.53
N ASN A 105 3.31 -0.60 -11.44
CA ASN A 105 3.90 0.28 -12.43
C ASN A 105 3.72 -0.38 -13.80
N PRO A 106 2.81 0.10 -14.66
CA PRO A 106 2.44 -0.56 -15.91
C PRO A 106 3.48 -0.34 -17.02
N ILE A 107 4.62 0.27 -16.72
CA ILE A 107 5.68 0.51 -17.70
C ILE A 107 6.40 -0.79 -18.01
N GLU A 108 6.49 -1.15 -19.29
CA GLU A 108 7.06 -2.43 -19.77
C GLU A 108 8.45 -2.74 -19.19
N TYR A 109 9.33 -1.72 -19.12
CA TYR A 109 10.69 -1.88 -18.61
C TYR A 109 10.80 -1.77 -17.07
N ALA A 110 9.70 -1.60 -16.34
CA ALA A 110 9.71 -1.48 -14.88
C ALA A 110 10.31 -2.72 -14.22
N SER A 111 10.03 -3.91 -14.75
CA SER A 111 10.59 -5.19 -14.28
C SER A 111 12.11 -5.23 -14.38
N TYR A 112 12.68 -4.69 -15.46
CA TYR A 112 14.14 -4.59 -15.64
C TYR A 112 14.80 -3.63 -14.66
N VAL A 113 14.08 -2.58 -14.26
CA VAL A 113 14.56 -1.65 -13.23
C VAL A 113 14.43 -2.27 -11.83
N GLU A 114 13.37 -3.04 -11.57
CA GLU A 114 13.15 -3.73 -10.29
C GLU A 114 14.17 -4.86 -10.07
N TYR A 115 14.32 -5.76 -11.05
CA TYR A 115 15.06 -7.02 -10.88
C TYR A 115 16.42 -7.04 -11.58
N GLY A 116 16.69 -6.09 -12.47
CA GLY A 116 17.87 -6.09 -13.33
C GLY A 116 17.62 -6.77 -14.68
N HIS A 117 18.59 -6.68 -15.57
CA HIS A 117 18.49 -7.23 -16.92
C HIS A 117 19.87 -7.53 -17.53
N ARG A 118 19.89 -8.39 -18.56
CA ARG A 118 21.09 -8.62 -19.38
C ARG A 118 21.38 -7.38 -20.22
N THR A 119 22.65 -7.01 -20.31
CA THR A 119 23.10 -5.94 -21.20
C THR A 119 23.44 -6.49 -22.57
N VAL A 120 23.45 -5.61 -23.58
CA VAL A 120 23.71 -5.97 -24.98
C VAL A 120 25.07 -6.64 -25.18
N ASN A 121 26.06 -6.30 -24.34
CA ASN A 121 27.42 -6.88 -24.38
C ASN A 121 27.56 -8.14 -23.50
N GLY A 122 26.45 -8.77 -23.10
CA GLY A 122 26.45 -10.01 -22.31
C GLY A 122 26.60 -9.83 -20.78
N GLY A 123 26.75 -8.59 -20.30
CA GLY A 123 26.82 -8.27 -18.87
C GLY A 123 25.45 -8.34 -18.17
N TRP A 124 25.43 -8.06 -16.86
CA TRP A 124 24.21 -7.97 -16.06
C TRP A 124 24.14 -6.59 -15.40
N ALA A 125 23.04 -5.87 -15.64
CA ALA A 125 22.72 -4.65 -14.93
C ALA A 125 21.88 -5.00 -13.68
N PRO A 126 22.33 -4.63 -12.47
CA PRO A 126 21.59 -4.94 -11.24
C PRO A 126 20.27 -4.16 -11.15
N GLY A 127 19.27 -4.79 -10.53
CA GLY A 127 17.99 -4.16 -10.21
C GLY A 127 18.08 -3.21 -9.01
N HIS A 128 17.09 -2.35 -8.88
CA HIS A 128 16.95 -1.39 -7.78
C HIS A 128 16.06 -1.91 -6.64
N HIS A 129 15.29 -2.97 -6.89
CA HIS A 129 14.39 -3.59 -5.90
C HIS A 129 13.50 -2.56 -5.18
N ILE A 130 12.88 -1.67 -5.96
CA ILE A 130 12.09 -0.53 -5.51
C ILE A 130 10.96 -1.02 -4.63
N MET A 131 10.16 -1.98 -5.11
CA MET A 131 9.00 -2.47 -4.35
C MET A 131 9.40 -3.31 -3.16
N LYS A 132 10.38 -4.20 -3.32
CA LYS A 132 10.90 -5.00 -2.20
C LYS A 132 11.30 -4.10 -1.02
N PHE A 133 12.16 -3.11 -1.26
CA PHE A 133 12.62 -2.22 -0.20
C PHE A 133 11.53 -1.27 0.30
N SER A 134 10.56 -0.91 -0.54
CA SER A 134 9.41 -0.10 -0.11
C SER A 134 8.53 -0.87 0.88
N VAL A 135 8.27 -2.15 0.61
CA VAL A 135 7.52 -3.03 1.52
C VAL A 135 8.27 -3.21 2.83
N GLU A 136 9.56 -3.54 2.78
CA GLU A 136 10.39 -3.70 3.98
C GLU A 136 10.40 -2.43 4.85
N GLU A 137 10.48 -1.24 4.23
CA GLU A 137 10.46 0.04 4.94
C GLU A 137 9.11 0.33 5.59
N VAL A 138 8.01 0.07 4.87
CA VAL A 138 6.65 0.26 5.41
C VAL A 138 6.36 -0.74 6.52
N GLN A 139 6.81 -1.98 6.41
CA GLN A 139 6.70 -2.96 7.48
C GLN A 139 7.47 -2.51 8.71
N ARG A 140 8.73 -2.09 8.55
CA ARG A 140 9.57 -1.66 9.67
C ARG A 140 9.05 -0.40 10.38
N ASN A 141 8.61 0.60 9.62
CA ASN A 141 8.32 1.94 10.16
C ASN A 141 6.82 2.24 10.30
N GLY A 142 5.99 1.60 9.47
CA GLY A 142 4.55 1.82 9.36
C GLY A 142 3.73 0.88 10.23
N PHE A 143 4.07 -0.41 10.27
CA PHE A 143 3.25 -1.42 10.96
C PHE A 143 3.15 -1.17 12.47
N PRO A 144 4.22 -0.80 13.20
CA PRO A 144 4.09 -0.50 14.63
C PRO A 144 3.17 0.69 14.93
N LYS A 145 2.96 1.59 13.96
CA LYS A 145 2.00 2.71 14.08
C LYS A 145 0.58 2.26 13.74
N LEU A 146 0.44 1.36 12.78
CA LEU A 146 -0.83 0.74 12.40
C LEU A 146 -1.40 -0.11 13.53
N GLU A 147 -0.57 -0.97 14.15
CA GLU A 147 -0.93 -1.80 15.29
C GLU A 147 -1.48 -0.96 16.45
N ARG A 148 -0.77 0.12 16.80
CA ARG A 148 -1.21 1.07 17.84
C ARG A 148 -2.56 1.74 17.50
N LYS A 149 -2.83 2.02 16.23
CA LYS A 149 -4.14 2.57 15.80
C LYS A 149 -5.24 1.52 15.93
N ILE A 150 -4.97 0.28 15.49
CA ILE A 150 -5.93 -0.82 15.59
C ILE A 150 -6.26 -1.11 17.06
N GLN A 151 -5.25 -1.19 17.93
CA GLN A 151 -5.45 -1.39 19.38
C GLN A 151 -6.37 -0.32 19.97
N ARG A 152 -6.13 0.97 19.69
CA ARG A 152 -7.00 2.06 20.17
C ARG A 152 -8.43 1.97 19.65
N LEU A 153 -8.61 1.54 18.40
CA LEU A 153 -9.95 1.36 17.83
C LEU A 153 -10.70 0.23 18.53
N VAL A 154 -10.02 -0.88 18.81
CA VAL A 154 -10.59 -2.02 19.56
C VAL A 154 -10.87 -1.63 21.02
N GLU A 155 -9.99 -0.86 21.66
CA GLU A 155 -10.22 -0.38 23.02
C GLU A 155 -11.39 0.60 23.10
N ALA A 156 -11.51 1.53 22.14
CA ALA A 156 -12.63 2.48 22.08
C ALA A 156 -13.96 1.78 21.76
N ALA A 157 -13.91 0.66 21.05
CA ALA A 157 -15.02 -0.20 20.72
C ALA A 157 -15.59 -0.97 21.93
N LEU A 158 -14.72 -1.34 22.87
CA LEU A 158 -15.09 -2.15 24.05
C LEU A 158 -15.46 -1.32 25.29
N ARG A 159 -15.33 0.01 25.21
CA ARG A 159 -15.73 0.96 26.27
C ARG A 159 -17.15 1.44 26.04
#